data_AF-T0RT29-F1
#
_entry.id   AF-T0RT29-F1
#
_cell.length_a   1.000
_cell.length_b   1.000
_cell.length_c   1.000
_cell.angle_alpha   90.00
_cell.angle_beta   90.00
_cell.angle_gamma   90.00
#
_symmetry.space_group_name_H-M   'P 1'
#
loop_
_entity.id
_entity.type
_entity.pdbx_description
1 polymer ?
#
loop_
_entity_poly.entity_id
_entity_poly.type
_entity_poly.pdbx_seq_one_letter_code
_entity_poly.pdbx_strand_id
1 'polypeptide(L)' 'MKCRDAVKLLWHEEKLGIWQRVNLSFHLLICPKCQSSRDTLSRLDELMILRRKEQTQHTESLEQNIINSILSNKVSKK' A
#
# COMPACT_ATOMS: atom_id res chain seq x y z
N MET A 1 -27.35 0.64 -5.73
CA MET A 1 -26.24 -0.29 -5.44
C MET A 1 -26.35 -0.77 -4.00
N LYS A 2 -26.08 -2.06 -3.70
CA LYS A 2 -26.05 -2.55 -2.31
C LYS A 2 -24.65 -2.30 -1.71
N CYS A 3 -24.56 -2.15 -0.39
CA CYS A 3 -23.28 -1.93 0.30
C CYS A 3 -22.24 -3.01 -0.01
N ARG A 4 -22.67 -4.27 -0.15
CA ARG A 4 -21.79 -5.39 -0.55
C ARG A 4 -21.11 -5.15 -1.91
N ASP A 5 -21.84 -4.59 -2.88
CA ASP A 5 -21.31 -4.29 -4.20
C ASP A 5 -20.36 -3.10 -4.12
N ALA A 6 -20.71 -2.06 -3.36
CA ALA A 6 -19.84 -0.91 -3.13
C ALA A 6 -18.50 -1.32 -2.51
N VAL A 7 -18.51 -2.18 -1.48
CA VAL A 7 -17.30 -2.72 -0.86
C VAL A 7 -16.45 -3.46 -1.90
N LYS A 8 -17.04 -4.31 -2.74
CA LYS A 8 -16.28 -4.99 -3.81
C LYS A 8 -15.64 -4.01 -4.81
N LEU A 9 -16.36 -2.95 -5.17
CA LEU A 9 -15.84 -1.94 -6.10
C LEU A 9 -14.69 -1.13 -5.46
N LEU A 10 -14.73 -0.86 -4.15
CA LEU A 10 -13.66 -0.16 -3.43
C LEU A 10 -12.30 -0.87 -3.54
N TRP A 11 -12.27 -2.21 -3.49
CA TRP A 11 -11.03 -2.99 -3.64
C TRP A 11 -10.39 -2.90 -5.03
N HIS A 12 -11.13 -2.40 -6.03
CA HIS A 12 -10.71 -2.36 -7.41
C HIS A 12 -10.98 -1.00 -8.06
N GLU A 13 -10.92 0.08 -7.27
CA GLU A 13 -11.32 1.44 -7.69
C GLU A 13 -10.62 1.91 -8.98
N GLU A 14 -9.34 1.56 -9.14
CA GLU A 14 -8.52 1.89 -10.32
C GLU A 14 -9.00 1.20 -11.61
N LYS A 15 -9.66 0.05 -11.50
CA LYS A 15 -10.10 -0.78 -12.64
C LYS A 15 -11.56 -0.53 -13.02
N LEU A 16 -12.23 0.41 -12.34
CA LEU A 16 -13.65 0.65 -12.55
C LEU A 16 -13.93 1.36 -13.88
N GLY A 17 -15.00 0.93 -14.56
CA GLY A 17 -15.59 1.71 -15.65
C GLY A 17 -16.20 3.01 -15.14
N ILE A 18 -16.46 3.97 -16.06
CA ILE A 18 -17.01 5.30 -15.73
C ILE A 18 -18.31 5.18 -14.91
N TRP A 19 -19.25 4.34 -15.34
CA TRP A 19 -20.52 4.15 -14.64
C TRP A 19 -20.39 3.51 -13.26
N GLN A 20 -19.41 2.62 -13.08
CA GLN A 20 -19.13 2.03 -11.76
C GLN A 20 -18.56 3.06 -10.81
N ARG A 21 -17.65 3.93 -11.28
CA ARG A 21 -17.13 5.05 -10.50
C ARG A 21 -18.24 6.01 -10.07
N VAL A 22 -19.08 6.46 -11.00
CA VAL A 22 -20.19 7.38 -10.69
C VAL A 22 -21.14 6.76 -9.66
N ASN A 23 -21.55 5.51 -9.87
CA ASN A 23 -22.46 4.82 -8.94
C ASN A 23 -21.84 4.58 -7.56
N LEU A 24 -20.54 4.27 -7.50
CA LEU A 24 -19.81 4.12 -6.25
C LEU A 24 -19.72 5.46 -5.52
N SER A 25 -19.31 6.54 -6.20
CA SER A 25 -19.23 7.88 -5.63
C SER A 25 -20.57 8.33 -5.05
N PHE A 26 -21.66 8.16 -5.78
CA PHE A 26 -22.99 8.50 -5.28
C PHE A 26 -23.37 7.66 -4.05
N HIS A 27 -23.06 6.36 -4.05
CA HIS A 27 -23.33 5.50 -2.91
C HIS A 27 -22.55 5.91 -1.66
N LEU A 28 -21.28 6.29 -1.82
CA LEU A 28 -20.43 6.75 -0.73
C LEU A 28 -20.94 8.05 -0.10
N LEU A 29 -21.49 8.96 -0.91
CA LEU A 29 -22.09 10.21 -0.42
C LEU A 29 -23.30 9.96 0.52
N ILE A 30 -24.09 8.93 0.26
CA ILE A 30 -25.33 8.65 1.01
C ILE A 30 -25.19 7.53 2.04
N CYS A 31 -24.07 6.80 2.05
CA CYS A 31 -23.84 5.66 2.94
C CYS A 31 -22.58 5.86 3.81
N PRO A 32 -22.72 6.40 5.02
CA PRO A 32 -21.59 6.67 5.93
C PRO A 32 -20.75 5.44 6.26
N LYS A 33 -21.38 4.25 6.31
CA LYS A 33 -20.67 2.98 6.57
C LYS A 33 -19.71 2.63 5.45
N CYS A 34 -20.14 2.76 4.19
CA CYS A 34 -19.28 2.48 3.04
C CYS A 34 -18.19 3.55 2.89
N GLN A 35 -18.49 4.81 3.23
CA GLN A 35 -17.48 5.87 3.29
C GLN A 35 -16.39 5.55 4.32
N SER A 36 -16.77 5.15 5.54
CA SER A 36 -15.81 4.74 6.57
C SER A 36 -14.95 3.54 6.14
N SER A 37 -15.51 2.57 5.40
CA SER A 37 -14.74 1.47 4.82
C SER A 37 -13.72 1.95 3.80
N ARG A 38 -14.06 2.93 2.95
CA ARG A 38 -13.11 3.55 1.99
C ARG A 38 -11.96 4.22 2.74
N ASP A 39 -12.27 5.04 3.74
CA ASP A 39 -11.25 5.74 4.51
C ASP A 39 -10.31 4.76 5.23
N THR A 40 -10.84 3.64 5.72
CA THR A 40 -10.04 2.57 6.33
C THR A 40 -9.11 1.90 5.32
N LEU A 41 -9.58 1.63 4.11
CA LEU A 41 -8.75 1.05 3.05
C LEU A 41 -7.64 2.02 2.62
N SER A 42 -7.95 3.31 2.45
CA SER A 42 -6.94 4.32 2.12
C SER A 42 -5.85 4.42 3.19
N ARG A 43 -6.22 4.37 4.47
CA ARG A 43 -5.24 4.32 5.59
C ARG A 43 -4.37 3.07 5.54
N LEU A 44 -4.95 1.91 5.20
CA LEU A 44 -4.20 0.67 5.07
C LEU A 44 -3.18 0.76 3.93
N ASP A 45 -3.57 1.32 2.78
CA ASP A 45 -2.67 1.51 1.65
C ASP A 45 -1.49 2.44 1.99
N GLU A 46 -1.75 3.54 2.71
CA GLU A 46 -0.69 4.42 3.21
C GLU A 46 0.30 3.68 4.12
N LEU A 47 -0.20 2.89 5.07
CA LEU A 47 0.64 2.08 5.97
C LEU A 47 1.45 1.02 5.20
N MET A 48 0.86 0.39 4.19
CA MET A 48 1.54 -0.59 3.35
C MET A 48 2.66 0.05 2.53
N ILE A 49 2.46 1.28 2.03
CA ILE A 49 3.48 2.06 1.33
C ILE A 49 4.63 2.40 2.28
N LEU A 50 4.33 2.85 3.50
CA LEU A 50 5.35 3.16 4.51
C LEU A 50 6.18 1.93 4.86
N ARG A 51 5.53 0.79 5.15
CA ARG A 51 6.20 -0.47 5.46
C ARG A 51 7.13 -0.91 4.32
N ARG A 52 6.71 -0.79 3.06
CA ARG A 52 7.58 -1.13 1.91
C ARG A 52 8.83 -0.25 1.87
N LYS A 53 8.70 1.06 2.12
CA LYS A 53 9.85 1.98 2.15
C LYS A 53 10.84 1.60 3.25
N GLU A 54 10.36 1.31 4.45
CA GLU A 54 11.20 0.85 5.56
C GLU A 54 11.92 -0.46 5.23
N GLN A 55 11.21 -1.41 4.62
CA GLN A 55 11.80 -2.69 4.22
C GLN A 55 12.91 -2.51 3.17
N THR A 56 12.71 -1.65 2.18
CA THR A 56 13.74 -1.32 1.18
C THR A 56 14.97 -0.72 1.84
N GLN A 57 14.80 0.29 2.70
CA GLN A 57 15.90 0.92 3.44
C GLN A 57 16.67 -0.09 4.31
N HIS A 58 15.97 -1.00 4.97
CA HIS A 58 16.60 -2.03 5.78
C HIS A 58 17.43 -3.01 4.92
N THR A 59 16.92 -3.35 3.73
CA THR A 59 17.61 -4.23 2.78
C THR A 59 18.88 -3.57 2.26
N GLU A 60 18.80 -2.32 1.82
CA GLU A 60 19.96 -1.53 1.36
C GLU A 60 21.02 -1.39 2.46
N SER A 61 20.59 -1.15 3.71
CA SER A 61 21.49 -1.10 4.86
C SER A 61 22.20 -2.44 5.10
N LEU A 62 21.47 -3.55 5.01
CA LEU A 62 22.05 -4.89 5.16
C LEU A 62 23.07 -5.19 4.05
N GLU A 63 22.74 -4.86 2.80
CA GLU A 63 23.64 -5.01 1.65
C GLU A 63 24.93 -4.20 1.86
N GLN A 64 24.82 -2.95 2.29
CA GLN A 64 25.97 -2.11 2.57
C GLN A 64 26.83 -2.67 3.72
N ASN A 65 26.21 -3.20 4.77
CA ASN A 65 26.93 -3.84 5.88
C ASN A 65 27.69 -5.10 5.42
N ILE A 66 27.09 -5.91 4.55
CA ILE A 66 27.74 -7.08 3.96
C ILE A 66 28.96 -6.65 3.12
N ILE A 67 28.79 -5.65 2.25
CA ILE A 67 29.88 -5.11 1.43
C ILE A 67 31.02 -4.61 2.32
N ASN A 68 30.72 -3.83 3.35
CA ASN A 68 31.71 -3.31 4.29
C ASN A 68 32.44 -4.44 5.04
N SER A 69 31.73 -5.51 5.41
CA SER A 69 32.33 -6.70 6.06
C SER A 69 33.28 -7.46 5.11
N ILE A 70 32.92 -7.59 3.82
CA ILE A 70 33.78 -8.22 2.82
C ILE A 70 35.04 -7.38 2.58
N LEU A 71 34.89 -6.06 2.44
CA LEU A 71 36.01 -5.15 2.19
C LEU A 71 36.99 -5.10 3.37
N SER A 72 36.49 -5.04 4.60
CA SER A 72 37.33 -5.05 5.81
C SER A 72 38.07 -6.38 6.01
N ASN A 73 37.45 -7.52 5.68
CA ASN A 73 38.11 -8.83 5.75
C ASN A 73 39.23 -9.02 4.71
N LYS A 74 39.16 -8.36 3.55
CA LYS A 74 40.21 -8.44 2.53
C LYS A 74 41.49 -7.68 2.88
N VAL A 75 41.44 -6.73 3.81
CA VAL A 75 42.61 -5.93 4.24
C VAL A 75 43.44 -6.63 5.33
N SER A 76 42.85 -7.55 6.09
CA SER A 76 43.50 -8.21 7.24
C SER A 76 44.26 -9.51 6.89
N LYS A 77 44.27 -9.96 5.63
CA LYS A 77 45.10 -11.08 5.17
C LYS A 77 46.31 -10.53 4.41
N LYS A 78 47.31 -10.08 5.15
CA LYS A 78 48.64 -9.72 4.64
C LYS A 78 49.70 -10.41 5.49
#